data_AF-A0A455UFZ6-F1
#
_entry.id   AF-A0A455UFZ6-F1
#
_cell.length_a   1.000
_cell.length_b   1.000
_cell.length_c   1.000
_cell.angle_alpha   90.00
_cell.angle_beta   90.00
_cell.angle_gamma   90.00
#
_symmetry.space_group_name_H-M   'P 1'
#
loop_
_entity.id
_entity.type
_entity.pdbx_description
1 polymer ?
#
loop_
_entity_poly.entity_id
_entity_poly.type
_entity_poly.pdbx_seq_one_letter_code
_entity_poly.pdbx_strand_id
1 'polypeptide(L)' 'MAEFLSLHDAVARYVQDGATVAMEGFTHLIPFAAGHEVIRQKSATSP' A
#
# COMPACT_ATOMS: atom_id res chain seq x y z
N MET A 1 9.07 19.08 -2.68
CA MET A 1 7.63 19.34 -2.44
C MET A 1 6.94 18.00 -2.31
N ALA A 2 5.98 17.83 -1.41
CA ALA A 2 5.20 16.59 -1.34
C ALA A 2 4.23 16.50 -2.53
N GLU A 3 4.11 15.32 -3.12
CA GLU A 3 3.12 15.01 -4.16
C GLU A 3 1.86 14.46 -3.49
N PHE A 4 0.69 14.94 -3.91
CA PHE A 4 -0.59 14.38 -3.48
C PHE A 4 -1.07 13.41 -4.55
N LEU A 5 -1.27 12.15 -4.14
CA LEU A 5 -1.73 11.07 -4.98
C LEU A 5 -2.97 10.43 -4.39
N SER A 6 -3.75 9.77 -5.24
CA SER A 6 -4.75 8.81 -4.75
C SER A 6 -4.04 7.64 -4.06
N LEU A 7 -4.70 6.99 -3.09
CA LEU A 7 -4.13 5.82 -2.41
C LEU A 7 -3.83 4.68 -3.40
N HIS A 8 -4.71 4.51 -4.38
CA HIS A 8 -4.54 3.57 -5.49
C HIS A 8 -3.23 3.80 -6.24
N ASP A 9 -3.02 5.02 -6.72
CA ASP A 9 -1.86 5.35 -7.57
C ASP A 9 -0.57 5.34 -6.78
N ALA A 10 -0.61 5.75 -5.51
CA ALA A 10 0.54 5.68 -4.62
C ALA A 10 0.98 4.23 -4.40
N VAL A 11 0.05 3.32 -4.08
CA VAL A 11 0.38 1.90 -3.87
C VAL A 11 0.86 1.25 -5.18
N ALA A 12 0.17 1.47 -6.30
CA ALA A 12 0.53 0.89 -7.59
C ALA A 12 1.90 1.37 -8.10
N ARG A 13 2.26 2.63 -7.82
CA ARG A 13 3.54 3.22 -8.24
C ARG A 13 4.71 2.75 -7.38
N TYR A 14 4.53 2.63 -6.06
CA TYR A 14 5.63 2.46 -5.12
C TYR A 14 5.72 1.10 -4.43
N VAL A 15 4.67 0.27 -4.47
CA VAL A 15 4.67 -1.07 -3.87
C VAL A 15 4.61 -2.12 -4.98
N GLN A 16 5.75 -2.70 -5.30
CA GLN A 16 5.91 -3.66 -6.39
C GLN A 16 5.90 -5.10 -5.88
N ASP A 17 5.91 -6.06 -6.82
CA ASP A 17 6.06 -7.47 -6.48
C ASP A 17 7.45 -7.78 -5.91
N GLY A 18 7.47 -8.63 -4.88
CA GLY A 18 8.68 -8.92 -4.10
C GLY A 18 9.14 -7.80 -3.15
N ALA A 19 8.44 -6.66 -3.08
CA ALA A 19 8.81 -5.58 -2.16
C ALA A 19 8.59 -5.96 -0.69
N THR A 20 9.57 -5.62 0.15
CA THR A 20 9.42 -5.62 1.62
C THR A 20 9.06 -4.21 2.07
N VAL A 21 7.94 -4.06 2.76
CA VAL A 21 7.43 -2.75 3.21
C VAL A 21 7.29 -2.70 4.73
N ALA A 22 7.52 -1.52 5.30
CA ALA A 22 7.25 -1.24 6.71
C ALA A 22 5.93 -0.46 6.84
N MET A 23 5.02 -0.96 7.66
CA MET A 23 3.72 -0.33 7.96
C MET A 23 3.79 0.20 9.39
N GLU A 24 4.29 1.42 9.54
CA GLU A 24 4.50 2.04 10.85
C GLU A 24 3.19 2.60 11.42
N GLY A 25 2.96 2.39 12.72
CA GLY A 25 1.77 2.88 13.43
C GLY A 25 1.39 2.01 14.63
N PHE A 26 0.70 2.59 15.62
CA PHE A 26 0.23 1.87 16.81
C PHE A 26 -1.26 2.14 17.05
N THR A 27 -2.04 1.09 17.36
CA THR A 27 -3.50 1.16 17.54
C THR A 27 -4.20 1.83 16.36
N HIS A 28 -4.71 3.05 16.54
CA HIS A 28 -5.50 3.78 15.55
C HIS A 28 -4.65 4.47 14.47
N LEU A 29 -3.32 4.56 14.68
CA LEU A 29 -2.39 5.11 13.70
C LEU A 29 -1.88 4.05 12.71
N ILE A 30 -2.32 2.81 12.85
CA ILE A 30 -2.02 1.77 11.87
C ILE A 30 -2.57 2.22 10.51
N PRO A 31 -1.77 2.18 9.42
CA PRO A 31 -2.16 2.64 8.09
C PRO A 31 -3.07 1.62 7.39
N PHE A 32 -4.24 1.38 7.98
CA PHE A 32 -5.19 0.33 7.61
C PHE A 32 -5.60 0.40 6.14
N ALA A 33 -5.92 1.59 5.64
CA ALA A 33 -6.32 1.78 4.25
C ALA A 33 -5.21 1.37 3.27
N ALA A 34 -3.95 1.72 3.55
CA ALA A 34 -2.81 1.35 2.70
C ALA A 34 -2.57 -0.15 2.71
N GLY A 35 -2.64 -0.81 3.88
CA GLY A 35 -2.53 -2.27 3.98
C GLY A 35 -3.61 -3.00 3.19
N HIS A 36 -4.86 -2.54 3.29
CA HIS A 36 -5.98 -3.08 2.52
C HIS A 36 -5.78 -2.90 1.01
N GLU A 37 -5.28 -1.74 0.60
CA GLU A 37 -5.04 -1.45 -0.81
C GLU A 37 -3.94 -2.32 -1.40
N VAL A 38 -2.84 -2.56 -0.66
CA VAL A 38 -1.78 -3.49 -1.08
C VAL A 38 -2.36 -4.89 -1.32
N ILE A 39 -3.18 -5.41 -0.39
CA ILE A 39 -3.81 -6.74 -0.53
C ILE A 39 -4.75 -6.77 -1.75
N ARG A 40 -5.53 -5.70 -1.95
CA ARG A 40 -6.47 -5.58 -3.07
C ARG A 40 -5.76 -5.65 -4.41
N GLN A 41 -4.63 -4.94 -4.56
CA GLN A 41 -3.84 -4.93 -5.81
C GLN A 41 -3.09 -6.26 -6.03
N LYS A 42 -2.64 -6.92 -4.96
CA LYS A 42 -1.95 -8.24 -5.02
C LYS A 42 -2.87 -9.39 -5.42
N SER A 43 -4.18 -9.28 -5.14
CA SER A 43 -5.16 -10.33 -5.45
C SER A 43 -5.40 -10.55 -6.96
N ALA A 44 -4.86 -9.68 -7.82
CA ALA A 44 -4.95 -9.80 -9.28
C ALA A 44 -3.87 -10.71 -9.90
N THR A 45 -2.86 -11.15 -9.14
CA THR A 45 -1.82 -12.06 -9.61
C THR A 45 -2.10 -13.46 -9.06
N SER A 46 -2.88 -14.24 -9.80
CA SER A 46 -3.05 -15.69 -9.63
C SER A 46 -1.86 -16.44 -10.27
N PRO A 47 -1.79 -17.77 -10.10
CA PRO A 47 -1.14 -18.54 -9.04
C PRO A 47 0.41 -18.58 -9.09
#